data_AF-A0A353PTS2-F1
#
_entry.id   AF-A0A353PTS2-F1
#
_cell.length_a   1.000
_cell.length_b   1.000
_cell.length_c   1.000
_cell.angle_alpha   90.00
_cell.angle_beta   90.00
_cell.angle_gamma   90.00
#
_symmetry.space_group_name_H-M   'P 1'
#
loop_
_entity.id
_entity.type
_entity.pdbx_description
1 polymer ?
#
loop_
_entity_poly.entity_id
_entity_poly.type
_entity_poly.pdbx_seq_one_letter_code
_entity_poly.pdbx_strand_id
1 'polypeptide(L)'
;MNKWISFMVFFALLILSTLILFVPSCKLSPQGIVFLHGDFASPVLLETRIQSTQTIDFVFSEALSKFSAELKEKKTGEVLDSRFIMREEDGRFMVSLQLEEGTKAGEGYELHARIFDVAGNSCDILFEFSGFNDRIPQVIINEIQTEYSKPKAEFIELYCQTSGN
;
A
#
# COMPACT_ATOMS: atom_id res chain seq x y z
N MET A 1 -69.36 -35.48 -26.82
CA MET A 1 -68.95 -34.18 -26.24
C MET A 1 -68.12 -34.29 -24.96
N ASN A 2 -68.43 -35.18 -24.01
CA ASN A 2 -67.74 -35.22 -22.70
C ASN A 2 -66.24 -35.57 -22.72
N LYS A 3 -65.75 -36.37 -23.68
CA LYS A 3 -64.33 -36.77 -23.73
C LYS A 3 -63.39 -35.62 -24.12
N TRP A 4 -63.86 -34.71 -24.99
CA TRP A 4 -63.08 -33.53 -25.41
C TRP A 4 -62.98 -32.49 -24.30
N ILE A 5 -64.06 -32.29 -23.54
CA ILE A 5 -64.08 -31.39 -22.38
C ILE A 5 -63.14 -31.92 -21.30
N SER A 6 -63.16 -33.23 -21.02
CA SER A 6 -62.26 -33.83 -20.03
C SER A 6 -60.78 -33.74 -20.46
N PHE A 7 -60.49 -33.84 -21.75
CA PHE A 7 -59.15 -33.68 -22.29
C PHE A 7 -58.65 -32.23 -22.19
N MET A 8 -59.50 -31.24 -22.51
CA MET A 8 -59.14 -29.82 -22.36
C MET A 8 -58.93 -29.42 -20.90
N VAL A 9 -59.74 -29.95 -19.97
CA VAL A 9 -59.57 -29.71 -18.53
C VAL A 9 -58.26 -30.30 -18.02
N PHE A 10 -57.91 -31.51 -18.47
CA PHE A 10 -56.64 -32.14 -18.11
C PHE A 10 -55.43 -31.34 -18.62
N PHE A 11 -55.49 -30.87 -19.88
CA PHE A 11 -54.42 -30.08 -20.47
C PHE A 11 -54.30 -28.70 -19.79
N ALA A 12 -55.41 -28.07 -19.42
CA ALA A 12 -55.43 -26.82 -18.67
C ALA A 12 -54.84 -26.98 -17.25
N LEU A 13 -55.15 -28.10 -16.56
CA LEU A 13 -54.56 -28.42 -15.26
C LEU A 13 -53.05 -28.69 -15.36
N LEU A 14 -52.60 -29.32 -16.44
CA LEU A 14 -51.18 -29.60 -16.68
C LEU A 14 -50.42 -28.30 -16.97
N ILE A 15 -50.98 -27.40 -17.79
CA ILE A 15 -50.42 -26.07 -18.02
C ILE A 15 -50.39 -25.25 -16.72
N LEU A 16 -51.46 -25.25 -15.93
CA LEU A 16 -51.54 -24.52 -14.67
C LEU A 16 -50.52 -25.06 -13.65
N SER A 17 -50.35 -26.37 -13.57
CA SER A 17 -49.33 -27.03 -12.75
C SER A 17 -47.93 -26.62 -13.18
N THR A 18 -47.63 -26.64 -14.47
CA THR A 18 -46.32 -26.18 -14.96
C THR A 18 -46.11 -24.70 -14.69
N LEU A 19 -47.13 -23.86 -14.89
CA LEU A 19 -47.03 -22.43 -14.61
C LEU A 19 -46.66 -22.20 -13.14
N ILE A 20 -47.38 -22.81 -12.19
CA ILE A 20 -47.12 -22.69 -10.75
C ILE A 20 -45.70 -23.15 -10.37
N LEU A 21 -45.20 -24.23 -10.98
CA LEU A 21 -43.86 -24.76 -10.71
C LEU A 21 -42.74 -23.88 -11.28
N PHE A 22 -43.00 -23.06 -12.31
CA PHE A 22 -42.01 -22.17 -12.92
C PHE A 22 -42.11 -20.70 -12.48
N VAL A 23 -43.10 -20.29 -11.64
CA VAL A 23 -43.18 -18.90 -11.13
C VAL A 23 -42.24 -18.53 -9.96
N PRO A 24 -41.58 -19.42 -9.19
CA PRO A 24 -40.55 -18.97 -8.26
C PRO A 24 -39.25 -18.73 -9.05
N SER A 25 -39.32 -17.88 -10.07
CA SER A 25 -38.16 -17.22 -10.66
C SER A 25 -37.51 -16.43 -9.54
N CYS A 26 -36.33 -16.87 -9.11
CA CYS A 26 -35.42 -16.28 -8.13
C CYS A 26 -35.55 -14.76 -7.99
N LYS A 27 -36.55 -14.28 -7.27
CA LYS A 27 -36.55 -12.93 -6.76
C LYS A 27 -35.72 -13.02 -5.49
N LEU A 28 -34.46 -12.60 -5.61
CA LEU A 28 -33.69 -12.22 -4.43
C LEU A 28 -34.58 -11.28 -3.62
N SER A 29 -34.82 -11.67 -2.37
CA SER A 29 -35.51 -10.82 -1.41
C SER A 29 -34.82 -9.44 -1.39
N PRO A 30 -35.58 -8.32 -1.31
CA PRO A 30 -34.97 -6.99 -1.23
C PRO A 30 -34.14 -6.81 0.05
N GLN A 31 -34.30 -7.68 1.05
CA GLN A 31 -33.26 -7.92 2.04
C GLN A 31 -32.23 -8.89 1.44
N GLY A 32 -31.28 -8.35 0.68
CA GLY A 32 -30.05 -9.07 0.39
C GLY A 32 -29.39 -9.39 1.73
N ILE A 33 -29.28 -10.68 2.07
CA ILE A 33 -28.59 -11.09 3.30
C ILE A 33 -27.10 -10.81 3.07
N VAL A 34 -26.60 -9.72 3.65
CA VAL A 34 -25.16 -9.48 3.75
C VAL A 34 -24.63 -10.43 4.82
N PHE A 35 -24.23 -11.63 4.40
CA PHE A 35 -23.66 -12.66 5.28
C PHE A 35 -22.28 -12.28 5.85
N LEU A 36 -21.61 -11.31 5.23
CA LEU A 36 -20.27 -10.88 5.58
C LEU A 36 -20.36 -9.65 6.49
N HIS A 37 -20.31 -9.90 7.80
CA HIS A 37 -20.02 -8.88 8.79
C HIS A 37 -18.56 -9.01 9.22
N GLY A 38 -17.82 -7.90 9.21
CA GLY A 38 -16.41 -7.89 9.57
C GLY A 38 -15.63 -6.83 8.80
N ASP A 39 -14.40 -6.63 9.23
CA ASP A 39 -13.42 -5.86 8.49
C ASP A 39 -12.66 -6.81 7.54
N PHE A 40 -12.70 -6.49 6.26
CA PHE A 40 -12.06 -7.25 5.18
C PHE A 40 -11.06 -6.38 4.42
N ALA A 41 -10.84 -5.14 4.86
CA ALA A 41 -9.82 -4.29 4.27
C ALA A 41 -8.45 -4.74 4.78
N SER A 42 -7.50 -4.91 3.86
CA SER A 42 -6.11 -5.12 4.25
C SER A 42 -5.46 -3.81 4.72
N PRO A 43 -4.50 -3.88 5.65
CA PRO A 43 -3.74 -2.71 6.05
C PRO A 43 -2.99 -2.12 4.85
N VAL A 44 -3.03 -0.80 4.70
CA VAL A 44 -2.42 -0.07 3.59
C VAL A 44 -1.26 0.77 4.11
N LEU A 45 -0.13 0.75 3.40
CA LEU A 45 0.97 1.69 3.61
C LEU A 45 0.60 3.04 3.02
N LEU A 46 0.54 4.05 3.88
CA LEU A 46 0.19 5.42 3.53
C LEU A 46 1.41 6.26 3.22
N GLU A 47 2.49 6.11 4.00
CA GLU A 47 3.67 6.95 3.90
C GLU A 47 4.93 6.19 4.32
N THR A 48 6.05 6.48 3.65
CA THR A 48 7.37 6.03 4.06
C THR A 48 8.29 7.24 4.22
N ARG A 49 9.05 7.28 5.32
CA ARG A 49 10.01 8.36 5.61
C ARG A 49 11.37 7.77 5.95
N ILE A 50 12.39 8.13 5.20
CA ILE A 50 13.78 7.80 5.50
C ILE A 50 14.33 8.94 6.35
N GLN A 51 14.48 8.71 7.66
CA GLN A 51 14.90 9.76 8.59
C GLN A 51 16.42 9.91 8.65
N SER A 52 17.14 8.80 8.51
CA SER A 52 18.60 8.74 8.62
C SER A 52 19.15 7.55 7.85
N THR A 53 20.46 7.36 7.88
CA THR A 53 21.12 6.16 7.34
C THR A 53 20.66 4.87 8.04
N GLN A 54 20.12 4.94 9.26
CA GLN A 54 19.75 3.76 10.05
C GLN A 54 18.27 3.69 10.39
N THR A 55 17.45 4.67 10.00
CA THR A 55 16.05 4.75 10.46
C THR A 55 15.09 5.02 9.32
N ILE A 56 14.10 4.14 9.19
CA ILE A 56 13.04 4.22 8.20
C ILE A 56 11.70 4.06 8.93
N ASP A 57 10.81 5.01 8.74
CA ASP A 57 9.46 4.95 9.29
C ASP A 57 8.44 4.64 8.20
N PHE A 58 7.48 3.80 8.56
CA PHE A 58 6.32 3.44 7.75
C PHE A 58 5.05 3.82 8.49
N VAL A 59 4.09 4.43 7.79
CA VAL A 59 2.79 4.82 8.34
C VAL A 59 1.70 4.00 7.67
N PHE A 60 0.83 3.38 8.46
CA PHE A 60 -0.23 2.49 8.00
C PHE A 60 -1.63 3.05 8.27
N SER A 61 -2.62 2.55 7.52
CA SER A 61 -4.03 2.92 7.65
C SER A 61 -4.67 2.52 8.97
N GLU A 62 -4.11 1.50 9.62
CA GLU A 62 -4.71 0.84 10.79
C GLU A 62 -3.66 0.17 11.68
N ALA A 63 -4.11 -0.27 12.86
CA ALA A 63 -3.27 -0.92 13.85
C ALA A 63 -2.75 -2.27 13.35
N LEU A 64 -1.47 -2.53 13.59
CA LEU A 64 -0.80 -3.75 13.17
C LEU A 64 -0.64 -4.72 14.33
N SER A 65 -0.95 -6.00 14.10
CA SER A 65 -0.65 -7.07 15.04
C SER A 65 0.74 -7.65 14.82
N LYS A 66 1.23 -7.66 13.58
CA LYS A 66 2.52 -8.23 13.20
C LYS A 66 3.12 -7.50 12.01
N PHE A 67 4.44 -7.29 12.09
CA PHE A 67 5.27 -6.78 11.01
C PHE A 67 6.47 -7.72 10.83
N SER A 68 6.80 -8.06 9.60
CA SER A 68 7.97 -8.85 9.23
C SER A 68 8.57 -8.22 7.99
N ALA A 69 9.87 -7.94 7.99
CA ALA A 69 10.53 -7.34 6.84
C ALA A 69 11.92 -7.91 6.63
N GLU A 70 12.34 -7.90 5.37
CA GLU A 70 13.69 -8.24 4.92
C GLU A 70 14.19 -7.09 4.05
N LEU A 71 15.32 -6.48 4.43
CA LEU A 71 15.95 -5.39 3.70
C LEU A 71 17.21 -5.89 2.99
N LYS A 72 17.34 -5.62 1.69
CA LYS A 72 18.49 -6.01 0.87
C LYS A 72 19.14 -4.83 0.18
N GLU A 73 20.47 -4.83 0.09
CA GLU A 73 21.20 -3.98 -0.85
C GLU A 73 21.11 -4.57 -2.26
N LYS A 74 20.60 -3.79 -3.24
CA LYS A 74 20.30 -4.28 -4.60
C LYS A 74 21.53 -4.74 -5.37
N LYS A 75 22.69 -4.16 -5.08
CA LYS A 75 23.94 -4.42 -5.82
C LYS A 75 24.65 -5.68 -5.36
N THR A 76 24.73 -5.88 -4.05
CA THR A 76 25.44 -7.01 -3.42
C THR A 76 24.50 -8.18 -3.13
N GLY A 77 23.20 -7.90 -2.95
CA GLY A 77 22.22 -8.86 -2.45
C GLY A 77 22.34 -9.13 -0.96
N GLU A 78 23.16 -8.36 -0.25
CA GLU A 78 23.37 -8.50 1.20
C GLU A 78 22.09 -8.12 1.96
N VAL A 79 21.69 -8.96 2.92
CA VAL A 79 20.56 -8.71 3.81
C VAL A 79 21.07 -7.91 5.00
N LEU A 80 20.43 -6.78 5.28
CA LEU A 80 20.80 -5.91 6.40
C LEU A 80 20.04 -6.32 7.66
N ASP A 81 20.78 -6.45 8.77
CA ASP A 81 20.20 -6.70 10.08
C ASP A 81 19.41 -5.49 10.57
N SER A 82 18.20 -5.76 11.04
CA SER A 82 17.25 -4.72 11.43
C SER A 82 16.33 -5.16 12.57
N ARG A 83 15.93 -4.18 13.37
CA ARG A 83 14.90 -4.29 14.40
C ARG A 83 13.78 -3.31 14.11
N PHE A 84 12.55 -3.67 14.43
CA PHE A 84 11.40 -2.79 14.23
C PHE A 84 10.66 -2.51 15.53
N ILE A 85 10.10 -1.31 15.62
CA ILE A 85 9.28 -0.88 16.76
C ILE A 85 7.97 -0.35 16.20
N MET A 86 6.87 -1.00 16.60
CA MET A 86 5.52 -0.53 16.28
C MET A 86 5.08 0.48 17.32
N ARG A 87 4.50 1.60 16.88
CA ARG A 87 4.02 2.70 17.73
C ARG A 87 2.73 3.26 17.18
N GLU A 88 1.91 3.81 18.07
CA GLU A 88 0.73 4.58 17.70
C GLU A 88 0.90 5.98 18.27
N GLU A 89 0.86 7.00 17.41
CA GLU A 89 1.04 8.40 17.80
C GLU A 89 0.02 9.28 17.06
N ASP A 90 -0.78 10.02 17.81
CA ASP A 90 -1.86 10.88 17.28
C ASP A 90 -2.84 10.14 16.35
N GLY A 91 -3.14 8.86 16.64
CA GLY A 91 -3.98 8.02 15.80
C GLY A 91 -3.34 7.58 14.48
N ARG A 92 -2.02 7.76 14.33
CA ARG A 92 -1.24 7.20 13.22
C ARG A 92 -0.52 5.95 13.67
N PHE A 93 -0.65 4.89 12.89
CA PHE A 93 -0.02 3.61 13.15
C PHE A 93 1.33 3.57 12.43
N MET A 94 2.41 3.52 13.20
CA MET A 94 3.77 3.68 12.70
C MET A 94 4.63 2.45 12.99
N VAL A 95 5.51 2.11 12.06
CA VAL A 95 6.57 1.13 12.26
C VAL A 95 7.89 1.81 11.97
N SER A 96 8.75 1.90 12.98
CA SER A 96 10.12 2.39 12.83
C SER A 96 11.07 1.22 12.68
N LEU A 97 11.64 1.04 11.49
CA LEU A 97 12.72 0.11 11.21
C LEU A 97 14.06 0.76 11.55
N GLN A 98 14.86 0.08 12.35
CA GLN A 98 16.18 0.50 12.79
C GLN A 98 17.20 -0.51 12.34
N LEU A 99 18.17 -0.05 11.56
CA LEU A 99 19.25 -0.87 11.01
C LEU A 99 20.43 -0.89 11.96
N GLU A 100 21.10 -2.04 12.08
CA GLU A 100 22.35 -2.12 12.84
C GLU A 100 23.46 -1.37 12.11
N GLU A 101 23.61 -1.64 10.81
CA GLU A 101 24.51 -0.92 9.92
C GLU A 101 23.73 0.06 9.04
N GLY A 102 24.26 1.29 8.92
CA GLY A 102 23.61 2.34 8.13
C GLY A 102 23.69 2.10 6.63
N THR A 103 22.66 2.50 5.90
CA THR A 103 22.64 2.53 4.44
C THR A 103 23.71 3.47 3.89
N LYS A 104 24.30 3.11 2.76
CA LYS A 104 25.30 3.91 2.05
C LYS A 104 24.60 4.89 1.12
N ALA A 105 25.00 6.15 1.17
CA ALA A 105 24.43 7.21 0.36
C ALA A 105 24.48 6.86 -1.14
N GLY A 106 23.32 6.95 -1.81
CA GLY A 106 23.20 6.69 -3.26
C GLY A 106 23.16 5.22 -3.68
N GLU A 107 23.47 4.26 -2.79
CA GLU A 107 23.27 2.84 -3.09
C GLU A 107 21.78 2.47 -3.02
N GLY A 108 21.37 1.46 -3.79
CA GLY A 108 19.97 1.05 -3.90
C GLY A 108 19.61 -0.06 -2.92
N TYR A 109 18.44 0.05 -2.31
CA TYR A 109 17.90 -0.90 -1.34
C TYR A 109 16.49 -1.34 -1.69
N GLU A 110 16.14 -2.56 -1.32
CA GLU A 110 14.84 -3.18 -1.54
C GLU A 110 14.34 -3.81 -0.23
N LEU A 111 13.16 -3.41 0.22
CA LEU A 111 12.50 -3.92 1.41
C LEU A 111 11.28 -4.75 1.01
N HIS A 112 11.25 -6.01 1.44
CA HIS A 112 10.11 -6.90 1.33
C HIS A 112 9.50 -7.04 2.71
N ALA A 113 8.27 -6.58 2.90
CA ALA A 113 7.57 -6.67 4.16
C ALA A 113 6.22 -7.38 4.03
N ARG A 114 5.87 -8.15 5.06
CA ARG A 114 4.55 -8.71 5.27
C ARG A 114 3.98 -8.18 6.57
N ILE A 115 2.79 -7.62 6.48
CA ILE A 115 2.11 -6.95 7.57
C ILE A 115 0.77 -7.62 7.84
N PHE A 116 0.36 -7.67 9.11
CA PHE A 116 -0.93 -8.14 9.55
C PHE A 116 -1.59 -7.08 10.43
N ASP A 117 -2.86 -6.80 10.18
CA ASP A 117 -3.67 -5.95 11.06
C ASP A 117 -4.17 -6.73 12.30
N VAL A 118 -4.96 -6.08 13.14
CA VAL A 118 -5.58 -6.71 14.32
C VAL A 118 -6.74 -7.65 13.95
N ALA A 119 -7.39 -7.44 12.80
CA ALA A 119 -8.49 -8.27 12.30
C ALA A 119 -8.01 -9.60 11.67
N GLY A 120 -6.71 -9.71 11.39
CA GLY A 120 -6.06 -10.84 10.74
C GLY A 120 -5.90 -10.70 9.22
N ASN A 121 -6.26 -9.57 8.61
CA ASN A 121 -5.96 -9.34 7.20
C ASN A 121 -4.47 -9.06 7.03
N SER A 122 -3.95 -9.35 5.84
CA SER A 122 -2.53 -9.17 5.54
C SER A 122 -2.30 -8.38 4.26
N CYS A 123 -1.13 -7.76 4.19
CA CYS A 123 -0.63 -7.04 3.03
C CYS A 123 0.87 -7.33 2.86
N ASP A 124 1.28 -7.57 1.62
CA ASP A 124 2.68 -7.68 1.21
C ASP A 124 3.11 -6.37 0.54
N ILE A 125 4.28 -5.87 0.95
CA ILE A 125 4.84 -4.60 0.48
C ILE A 125 6.22 -4.84 -0.09
N LEU A 126 6.44 -4.24 -1.26
CA LEU A 126 7.75 -4.06 -1.87
C LEU A 126 8.04 -2.56 -1.91
N PHE A 127 9.12 -2.14 -1.26
CA PHE A 127 9.54 -0.74 -1.21
C PHE A 127 11.01 -0.62 -1.61
N GLU A 128 11.29 0.16 -2.65
CA GLU A 128 12.65 0.46 -3.08
C GLU A 128 13.04 1.88 -2.74
N PHE A 129 14.29 2.08 -2.34
CA PHE A 129 14.82 3.40 -2.04
C PHE A 129 16.33 3.49 -2.23
N SER A 130 16.84 4.73 -2.28
CA SER A 130 18.27 5.00 -2.25
C SER A 130 18.71 5.33 -0.83
N GLY A 131 19.90 4.87 -0.44
CA GLY A 131 20.45 5.12 0.89
C GLY A 131 20.56 6.61 1.19
N PHE A 132 20.24 6.94 2.44
CA PHE A 132 20.16 8.33 2.90
C PHE A 132 21.54 9.01 2.86
N ASN A 133 21.59 10.24 2.36
CA ASN A 133 22.82 11.05 2.44
C ASN A 133 22.74 11.97 3.67
N ASP A 134 23.40 11.57 4.74
CA ASP A 134 23.53 12.37 5.97
C ASP A 134 24.65 13.42 5.90
N ARG A 135 25.41 13.43 4.80
CA ARG A 135 26.56 14.33 4.59
C ARG A 135 26.30 15.36 3.49
N ILE A 136 25.22 16.11 3.64
CA ILE A 136 24.88 17.22 2.73
C ILE A 136 25.80 18.42 3.05
N PRO A 137 26.50 18.99 2.06
CA PRO A 137 27.35 20.15 2.30
C PRO A 137 26.52 21.38 2.67
N GLN A 138 27.02 22.21 3.57
CA GLN A 138 26.45 23.53 3.81
C GLN A 138 26.79 24.43 2.62
N VAL A 139 25.75 24.94 1.95
CA VAL A 139 25.90 25.79 0.77
C VAL A 139 25.29 27.16 1.01
N ILE A 140 26.00 28.20 0.57
CA ILE A 140 25.48 29.57 0.50
C ILE A 140 25.45 30.01 -0.95
N ILE A 141 24.51 30.89 -1.27
CA ILE A 141 24.49 31.57 -2.56
C ILE A 141 25.64 32.57 -2.56
N ASN A 142 26.59 32.39 -3.47
CA ASN A 142 27.71 33.31 -3.64
C ASN A 142 27.36 34.42 -4.62
N GLU A 143 26.81 34.06 -5.78
CA GLU A 143 26.47 35.00 -6.85
C GLU A 143 25.15 34.61 -7.52
N ILE A 144 24.39 35.63 -7.95
CA ILE A 144 23.22 35.47 -8.81
C ILE A 144 23.41 36.38 -10.01
N GLN A 145 23.67 35.80 -11.18
CA GLN A 145 23.76 36.55 -12.42
C GLN A 145 22.47 36.38 -13.23
N THR A 146 21.68 37.46 -13.28
CA THR A 146 20.40 37.50 -14.00
C THR A 146 20.50 38.22 -15.35
N GLU A 147 21.56 38.98 -15.58
CA GLU A 147 21.76 39.71 -16.82
C GLU A 147 22.61 38.91 -17.81
N TYR A 148 22.18 38.90 -19.08
CA TYR A 148 22.90 38.25 -20.17
C TYR A 148 24.29 38.89 -20.40
N SER A 149 25.34 38.31 -19.83
CA SER A 149 26.71 38.53 -20.30
C SER A 149 26.96 37.68 -21.56
N LYS A 150 28.04 37.90 -22.32
CA LYS A 150 28.38 37.04 -23.48
C LYS A 150 29.38 35.98 -23.01
N PRO A 151 29.09 34.66 -23.13
CA PRO A 151 27.90 34.05 -23.71
C PRO A 151 26.66 34.17 -22.81
N LYS A 152 25.47 34.26 -23.42
CA LYS A 152 24.20 34.43 -22.69
C LYS A 152 23.96 33.26 -21.75
N ALA A 153 24.26 33.44 -20.47
CA ALA A 153 24.02 32.46 -19.43
C ALA A 153 23.52 33.18 -18.16
N GLU A 154 22.40 32.70 -17.65
CA GLU A 154 21.92 32.99 -16.30
C GLU A 154 22.45 31.87 -15.39
N PHE A 155 23.02 32.21 -14.26
CA PHE A 155 23.53 31.21 -13.32
C PHE A 155 23.41 31.67 -11.86
N ILE A 156 23.35 30.67 -10.99
CA ILE A 156 23.51 30.83 -9.54
C ILE A 156 24.78 30.11 -9.17
N GLU A 157 25.73 30.84 -8.58
CA GLU A 157 26.93 30.24 -8.02
C GLU A 157 26.68 29.90 -6.54
N LEU A 158 26.99 28.66 -6.17
CA LEU A 158 26.89 28.18 -4.80
C LEU A 158 28.30 27.94 -4.26
N TYR A 159 28.56 28.42 -3.03
CA TYR A 159 29.80 28.14 -2.31
C TYR A 159 29.55 27.10 -1.22
N CYS A 160 30.27 25.98 -1.30
CA CYS A 160 30.25 24.93 -0.29
C CYS A 160 31.17 25.31 0.89
N GLN A 161 30.57 25.55 2.05
CA GLN A 161 31.29 25.85 3.29
C GLN A 161 31.86 24.60 3.96
N THR A 162 31.22 23.45 3.74
CA THR A 162 31.68 22.15 4.23
C THR A 162 31.80 21.15 3.08
N SER A 163 32.64 20.14 3.27
CA SER A 163 32.63 18.98 2.37
C SER A 163 31.33 18.20 2.50
N GLY A 164 30.90 17.57 1.40
CA GLY A 164 29.80 16.61 1.35
C GLY A 164 30.26 15.26 0.80
N ASN A 165 29.31 14.38 0.53
CA ASN A 165 29.49 13.22 -0.34
C ASN A 165 29.18 13.58 -1.79
#